data_AF-A0A379ZG24-F1
#
_entry.id   AF-A0A379ZG24-F1
#
_cell.length_a   1.000
_cell.length_b   1.000
_cell.length_c   1.000
_cell.angle_alpha   90.00
_cell.angle_beta   90.00
_cell.angle_gamma   90.00
#
_symmetry.space_group_name_H-M   'P 1'
#
loop_
_entity.id
_entity.type
_entity.pdbx_description
1 polymer ?
#
loop_
_entity_poly.entity_id
_entity_poly.type
_entity_poly.pdbx_seq_one_letter_code
_entity_poly.pdbx_strand_id
1 'polypeptide(L)' 'MSTTDTIVAQATPPGRGGVGILRISGRGAKDVAQALLGKLPKPRYADYLPFRDAAGAPPGSGHRTVVPRP' A
#
# COMPACT_ATOMS: atom_id res chain seq x y z
N MET A 1 18.30 19.94 0.88
CA MET A 1 17.73 18.63 1.28
C MET A 1 17.13 17.99 0.04
N SER A 2 17.77 16.95 -0.51
CA SER A 2 17.25 16.27 -1.69
C SER A 2 16.06 15.40 -1.29
N THR A 3 14.85 15.92 -1.49
CA THR A 3 13.57 15.28 -1.15
C THR A 3 13.27 14.12 -2.10
N THR A 4 14.12 13.09 -2.11
CA THR A 4 14.05 11.96 -3.05
C THR A 4 13.64 10.65 -2.37
N ASP A 5 13.61 10.63 -1.05
CA ASP A 5 13.32 9.43 -0.29
C ASP A 5 11.85 9.03 -0.43
N THR A 6 11.62 7.72 -0.46
CA THR A 6 10.27 7.17 -0.43
C THR A 6 9.84 7.07 1.02
N ILE A 7 8.81 7.84 1.38
CA ILE A 7 8.28 7.91 2.74
C ILE A 7 6.97 7.13 2.82
N VAL A 8 6.72 6.53 3.99
CA VAL A 8 5.45 5.88 4.33
C VAL A 8 4.90 6.45 5.63
N ALA A 9 3.59 6.65 5.70
CA ALA A 9 2.91 7.13 6.90
C ALA A 9 1.53 6.49 7.05
N GLN A 10 1.11 6.26 8.29
CA GLN A 10 -0.27 5.89 8.60
C GLN A 10 -1.18 7.11 8.42
N ALA A 11 -2.22 6.98 7.59
CA ALA A 11 -3.18 8.04 7.30
C ALA A 11 -4.45 7.96 8.16
N THR A 12 -4.70 6.82 8.80
CA THR A 12 -5.81 6.64 9.76
C THR A 12 -5.30 6.75 11.21
N PRO A 13 -6.13 7.18 12.17
CA PRO A 13 -5.77 7.13 13.59
C PRO A 13 -5.43 5.70 14.05
N PRO A 14 -4.53 5.54 15.04
CA PRO A 14 -4.31 4.24 15.67
C PRO A 14 -5.56 3.83 16.46
N GLY A 15 -5.98 2.57 16.33
CA GLY A 15 -7.14 2.04 17.03
C GLY A 15 -7.81 0.89 16.28
N ARG A 16 -8.92 0.38 16.83
CA ARG A 16 -9.74 -0.62 16.16
C ARG A 16 -10.71 0.07 15.20
N GLY A 17 -10.39 0.01 13.91
CA GLY A 17 -11.29 0.37 12.82
C GLY A 17 -11.30 -0.74 11.78
N GLY A 18 -12.40 -0.92 11.05
CA GLY A 18 -12.50 -1.95 10.00
C GLY A 18 -11.56 -1.73 8.81
N VAL A 19 -10.92 -0.56 8.71
CA VAL A 19 -10.00 -0.18 7.63
C VAL A 19 -8.83 0.62 8.19
N GLY A 20 -7.61 0.24 7.84
CA GLY A 20 -6.40 1.03 8.03
C GLY A 20 -5.85 1.54 6.70
N ILE A 21 -5.39 2.79 6.65
CA ILE A 21 -4.83 3.38 5.42
C ILE A 21 -3.36 3.74 5.67
N LEU A 22 -2.47 3.22 4.82
CA LEU A 22 -1.08 3.65 4.71
C LEU A 22 -0.91 4.46 3.41
N ARG A 23 -0.24 5.61 3.51
CA ARG A 23 0.14 6.44 2.37
C ARG A 23 1.63 6.33 2.13
N ILE A 24 2.00 6.06 0.88
CA ILE A 24 3.40 6.01 0.43
C ILE A 24 3.60 7.11 -0.59
N SER A 25 4.65 7.92 -0.40
CA SER A 25 5.00 9.04 -1.28
C SER A 25 6.47 8.98 -1.66
N GLY A 26 6.78 9.25 -2.92
CA GLY A 26 8.16 9.28 -3.44
C GLY A 26 8.35 8.41 -4.68
N ARG A 27 9.56 8.39 -5.21
CA ARG A 27 9.89 7.70 -6.49
C ARG A 27 9.71 6.18 -6.41
N GLY A 28 10.03 5.57 -5.26
CA GLY A 28 9.91 4.13 -5.02
C GLY A 28 8.49 3.67 -4.66
N ALA A 29 7.50 4.56 -4.63
CA ALA A 29 6.12 4.16 -4.31
C ALA A 29 5.58 3.10 -5.29
N LYS A 30 6.00 3.16 -6.56
CA LYS A 30 5.63 2.15 -7.57
C LYS A 30 6.26 0.80 -7.29
N ASP A 31 7.52 0.78 -6.88
CA ASP A 31 8.24 -0.46 -6.56
C ASP A 31 7.62 -1.12 -5.32
N VAL A 32 7.24 -0.31 -4.33
CA VAL A 32 6.51 -0.80 -3.16
C VAL A 32 5.14 -1.35 -3.54
N ALA A 33 4.38 -0.68 -4.40
CA ALA A 33 3.11 -1.21 -4.90
C ALA A 33 3.30 -2.54 -5.64
N GLN A 34 4.35 -2.67 -6.45
CA GLN A 34 4.67 -3.90 -7.16
C GLN A 34 5.05 -5.04 -6.20
N ALA A 35 5.86 -4.76 -5.17
CA ALA A 35 6.26 -5.75 -4.18
C ALA A 35 5.07 -6.22 -3.32
N LEU A 36 4.23 -5.29 -2.87
CA LEU A 36 3.13 -5.58 -1.94
C LEU A 36 1.87 -6.10 -2.62
N LEU A 37 1.58 -5.67 -3.85
CA LEU A 37 0.33 -6.04 -4.54
C LEU A 37 0.58 -6.96 -5.75
N GLY A 38 1.83 -7.08 -6.20
CA GLY A 38 2.18 -7.80 -7.44
C GLY A 38 1.76 -7.08 -8.72
N LYS A 39 1.16 -5.89 -8.62
CA LYS A 39 0.82 -5.02 -9.74
C LYS A 39 0.80 -3.56 -9.33
N LEU A 40 1.01 -2.68 -10.30
CA LEU A 40 0.77 -1.25 -10.14
C LEU A 40 -0.70 -0.92 -10.48
N PRO A 41 -1.55 -0.54 -9.50
CA PRO A 41 -2.93 -0.15 -9.78
C PRO A 41 -2.98 1.10 -10.67
N LYS A 42 -4.03 1.21 -11.50
CA LYS A 42 -4.23 2.37 -12.37
C LYS A 42 -4.55 3.62 -11.52
N PRO A 43 -4.02 4.80 -11.88
CA PRO A 43 -4.37 6.05 -11.19
C PRO A 43 -5.89 6.24 -11.17
N ARG A 44 -6.45 6.67 -10.03
CA ARG A 44 -7.90 6.88 -9.79
C ARG A 44 -8.77 5.60 -9.78
N TYR A 45 -8.16 4.42 -9.73
CA TYR A 45 -8.89 3.16 -9.56
C TYR A 45 -8.53 2.50 -8.23
N ALA A 46 -9.57 1.99 -7.55
CA ALA A 46 -9.41 1.19 -6.35
C ALA A 46 -9.44 -0.29 -6.72
N ASP A 47 -8.29 -0.93 -6.68
CA ASP A 47 -8.18 -2.37 -6.81
C ASP A 47 -8.29 -3.03 -5.43
N TYR A 48 -9.03 -4.13 -5.35
CA TYR A 48 -9.09 -4.98 -4.16
C TYR A 48 -8.17 -6.18 -4.36
N LEU A 49 -7.02 -6.16 -3.68
CA LEU A 49 -5.96 -7.14 -3.90
C LEU A 49 -5.50 -7.75 -2.58
N PRO A 50 -5.05 -9.01 -2.62
CA PRO A 50 -4.29 -9.55 -1.50
C PRO A 50 -2.99 -8.77 -1.36
N PHE A 51 -2.69 -8.35 -0.15
CA PHE A 51 -1.35 -7.93 0.21
C PHE A 51 -0.40 -9.14 0.08
N ARG A 52 0.85 -8.95 -0.27
CA ARG A 52 1.88 -9.98 -0.28
C ARG A 52 2.89 -9.69 0.81
N ASP A 53 3.36 -10.73 1.47
CA ASP A 53 4.46 -10.63 2.40
C ASP A 53 5.81 -10.48 1.67
N ALA A 54 6.89 -10.33 2.43
CA ALA A 54 8.25 -10.24 1.88
C ALA A 54 8.70 -11.51 1.15
N ALA A 55 8.05 -12.66 1.40
CA ALA A 55 8.30 -13.92 0.70
C ALA A 55 7.46 -14.06 -0.59
N GLY A 56 6.63 -13.06 -0.93
CA GLY A 56 5.75 -13.07 -2.08
C GLY A 56 4.51 -13.94 -1.91
N ALA A 57 4.32 -14.54 -0.73
CA ALA A 57 3.13 -15.30 -0.39
C ALA A 57 2.02 -14.34 0.05
N PRO A 58 0.76 -14.60 -0.32
CA PRO A 58 -0.35 -13.91 0.31
C PRO A 58 -0.30 -14.28 1.81
N PRO A 59 -0.24 -13.30 2.74
CA PRO A 59 -0.27 -13.59 4.15
C PRO A 59 -1.59 -14.32 4.41
N GLY A 60 -1.48 -15.51 4.99
CA GLY A 60 -2.64 -16.29 5.37
C GLY A 60 -3.61 -15.43 6.17
N SER A 61 -4.84 -15.32 5.66
CA SER A 61 -6.00 -14.67 6.29
C SER A 61 -5.97 -13.14 6.37
N GLY A 62 -6.70 -12.51 5.42
CA GLY A 62 -7.58 -11.37 5.74
C GLY A 62 -7.10 -9.96 5.43
N HIS A 63 -5.84 -9.76 5.02
CA HIS A 63 -5.27 -8.43 4.83
C HIS A 63 -5.48 -8.01 3.37
N ARG A 64 -6.62 -7.37 3.10
CA ARG A 64 -7.01 -6.92 1.76
C ARG A 64 -6.94 -5.41 1.70
N THR A 65 -6.02 -4.91 0.89
CA THR A 65 -5.84 -3.48 0.71
C THR A 65 -6.71 -3.03 -0.45
N VAL A 66 -7.58 -2.06 -0.16
CA VAL A 66 -8.10 -1.16 -1.18
C VAL A 66 -7.04 -0.09 -1.34
N VAL A 67 -6.58 0.18 -2.56
CA VAL A 67 -5.72 1.34 -2.85
C VAL A 67 -6.59 2.47 -3.39
N PRO A 68 -7.13 3.37 -2.56
CA PRO A 68 -7.79 4.57 -3.08
C PRO A 68 -6.85 5.80 -3.00
N ARG A 69 -7.09 6.72 -3.96
CA ARG A 69 -6.79 8.19 -4.02
C ARG A 69 -5.53 8.68 -4.74
N PRO A 70 -5.52 9.96 -5.17
CA PRO A 70 -6.62 10.93 -5.37
C PRO A 70 -7.09 11.05 -6.83
#